data_AF-A0A545V218-F1
#
_entry.id   AF-A0A545V218-F1
#
_cell.length_a   1.000
_cell.length_b   1.000
_cell.length_c   1.000
_cell.angle_alpha   90.00
_cell.angle_beta   90.00
_cell.angle_gamma   90.00
#
_symmetry.space_group_name_H-M   'P 1'
#
loop_
_entity.id
_entity.type
_entity.pdbx_description
1 polymer ?
#
loop_
_entity_poly.entity_id
_entity_poly.type
_entity_poly.pdbx_seq_one_letter_code
_entity_poly.pdbx_strand_id
1 'polypeptide(L)'
;MKTSTSLALFSLVSGISAYPALKSIYVRNCQPGHLVCQGQSQFAICNLDSTAIFMNVSKGTQCVCSGSDCTITSLDGDAPAQPSQGAPAPAPPSQAPAPSTSKAAPPAPTSAQVPAPASPQPTSQAPPPPPASQSAAPAPSNGGIFKEIPTVTLPGSDAPSATPSSGAGSGSGGIDIGAGKSYLKTFLGKGDAAAGWPQETQWASFASMWEANVKNIIPKSCTSFNQANNSPEEIADLKSAIETVSKSSGVDARFILAVVMQESNGCVRAPTTSYGVTNPGLMQSHNGANSCFNVNPCPKEKIQAMIEDGVNGTSSGDGLKQLLAKAGGNDASSFYKAARMYNSGSIDASGDLGKGIATHCYSSDIANRLVGWADGAGSCHL
;
A
#
# COMPACT_ATOMS: atom_id res chain seq x y z
N MET A 1 -27.91 -69.07 12.35
CA MET A 1 -27.89 -67.63 12.67
C MET A 1 -26.47 -67.15 12.32
N LYS A 2 -26.20 -66.77 11.07
CA LYS A 2 -26.14 -65.38 10.55
C LYS A 2 -25.51 -64.40 11.54
N THR A 3 -24.26 -63.98 11.26
CA THR A 3 -23.87 -62.58 10.98
C THR A 3 -22.38 -62.52 10.62
N SER A 4 -22.09 -62.26 9.35
CA SER A 4 -20.78 -61.81 8.87
C SER A 4 -20.81 -60.28 8.83
N THR A 5 -19.84 -59.62 9.46
CA THR A 5 -19.70 -58.16 9.44
C THR A 5 -18.66 -57.78 8.39
N SER A 6 -19.10 -57.23 7.26
CA SER A 6 -18.24 -56.63 6.24
C SER A 6 -17.84 -55.21 6.66
N LEU A 7 -16.53 -54.94 6.79
CA LEU A 7 -16.01 -53.58 6.78
C LEU A 7 -15.97 -53.07 5.34
N ALA A 8 -16.76 -52.04 5.04
CA ALA A 8 -16.66 -51.27 3.81
C ALA A 8 -15.61 -50.16 3.98
N LEU A 9 -14.52 -50.25 3.23
CA LEU A 9 -13.50 -49.21 3.11
C LEU A 9 -13.99 -48.19 2.05
N PHE A 10 -14.43 -47.01 2.46
CA PHE A 10 -14.74 -45.91 1.53
C PHE A 10 -13.45 -45.16 1.18
N SER A 11 -12.94 -45.39 -0.04
CA SER A 11 -11.93 -44.53 -0.65
C SER A 11 -12.57 -43.22 -1.13
N LEU A 12 -12.24 -42.11 -0.48
CA LEU A 12 -12.53 -40.76 -0.95
C LEU A 12 -11.47 -40.32 -1.97
N VAL A 13 -11.73 -40.56 -3.25
CA VAL A 13 -11.02 -39.87 -4.33
C VAL A 13 -11.64 -38.49 -4.49
N SER A 14 -10.93 -37.46 -4.03
CA SER A 14 -11.34 -36.07 -4.24
C SER A 14 -11.21 -35.71 -5.71
N GLY A 15 -12.33 -35.35 -6.34
CA GLY A 15 -12.39 -34.89 -7.72
C GLY A 15 -11.61 -33.59 -7.89
N ILE A 16 -10.66 -33.59 -8.83
CA ILE A 16 -10.06 -32.37 -9.35
C ILE A 16 -11.13 -31.70 -10.23
N SER A 17 -11.74 -30.63 -9.73
CA SER A 17 -12.60 -29.77 -10.54
C SER A 17 -11.71 -29.04 -11.55
N ALA A 18 -11.80 -29.43 -12.82
CA ALA A 18 -11.18 -28.71 -13.91
C ALA A 18 -11.88 -27.35 -14.04
N TYR A 19 -11.17 -26.26 -13.73
CA TYR A 19 -11.66 -24.91 -13.99
C TYR A 19 -11.86 -24.73 -15.50
N PRO A 20 -13.03 -24.25 -15.97
CA PRO A 20 -13.20 -23.94 -17.37
C PRO A 20 -12.27 -22.79 -17.74
N ALA A 21 -11.40 -23.00 -18.73
CA ALA A 21 -10.62 -21.93 -19.33
C ALA A 21 -11.58 -20.85 -19.84
N LEU A 22 -11.59 -19.68 -19.20
CA LEU A 22 -12.40 -18.54 -19.59
C LEU A 22 -11.93 -18.08 -20.98
N LYS A 23 -12.74 -18.37 -22.01
CA LYS A 23 -12.49 -17.93 -23.38
C LYS A 23 -13.00 -16.49 -23.53
N SER A 24 -12.09 -15.55 -23.81
CA SER A 24 -12.45 -14.20 -24.24
C SER A 24 -13.21 -14.26 -25.58
N ILE A 25 -14.36 -13.60 -25.67
CA ILE A 25 -15.22 -13.58 -26.86
C ILE A 25 -15.13 -12.20 -27.50
N TYR A 26 -14.97 -12.13 -28.82
CA TYR A 26 -15.03 -10.88 -29.56
C TYR A 26 -16.48 -10.38 -29.63
N VAL A 27 -16.73 -9.14 -29.19
CA VAL A 27 -18.07 -8.53 -29.18
C VAL A 27 -18.09 -7.37 -30.18
N ARG A 28 -19.10 -7.34 -31.08
CA ARG A 28 -19.21 -6.23 -32.06
C ARG A 28 -19.51 -4.92 -31.33
N ASN A 29 -18.82 -3.84 -31.72
CA ASN A 29 -18.93 -2.49 -31.15
C ASN A 29 -18.55 -2.41 -29.66
N CYS A 30 -17.72 -3.34 -29.19
CA CYS A 30 -17.24 -3.40 -27.82
C CYS A 30 -16.20 -2.32 -27.56
N GLN A 31 -16.63 -1.22 -26.94
CA GLN A 31 -15.74 -0.11 -26.56
C GLN A 31 -15.16 -0.37 -25.16
N PRO A 32 -13.86 -0.11 -24.94
CA PRO A 32 -13.23 -0.41 -23.65
C PRO A 32 -13.98 0.22 -22.48
N GLY A 33 -14.28 -0.59 -21.46
CA GLY A 33 -15.03 -0.16 -20.27
C GLY A 33 -16.56 -0.21 -20.41
N HIS A 34 -17.10 -0.52 -21.60
CA HIS A 34 -18.54 -0.62 -21.81
C HIS A 34 -19.06 -1.98 -21.33
N LEU A 35 -20.22 -1.96 -20.66
CA LEU A 35 -20.88 -3.17 -20.19
C LEU A 35 -21.72 -3.78 -21.32
N VAL A 36 -21.59 -5.09 -21.53
CA VAL A 36 -22.35 -5.84 -22.53
C VAL A 36 -23.05 -7.04 -21.89
N CYS A 37 -24.27 -7.34 -22.31
CA CYS A 37 -25.04 -8.48 -21.80
C CYS A 37 -25.02 -9.66 -22.78
N GLN A 38 -24.93 -10.88 -22.26
CA GLN A 38 -25.23 -12.12 -22.99
C GLN A 38 -26.49 -12.73 -22.40
N GLY A 39 -27.64 -12.32 -22.94
CA GLY A 39 -28.92 -12.57 -22.30
C GLY A 39 -29.05 -11.84 -20.96
N GLN A 40 -30.00 -12.28 -20.12
CA GLN A 40 -30.24 -11.65 -18.81
C GLN A 40 -29.31 -12.16 -17.70
N SER A 41 -28.71 -13.33 -17.89
CA SER A 41 -27.97 -14.03 -16.83
C SER A 41 -26.47 -13.79 -16.85
N GLN A 42 -25.93 -13.12 -17.87
CA GLN A 42 -24.50 -12.91 -18.01
C GLN A 42 -24.19 -11.48 -18.48
N PHE A 43 -23.09 -10.94 -17.95
CA PHE A 43 -22.56 -9.65 -18.34
C PHE A 43 -21.05 -9.74 -18.53
N ALA A 44 -20.49 -8.79 -19.27
CA ALA A 44 -19.05 -8.62 -19.42
C ALA A 44 -18.71 -7.14 -19.54
N ILE A 45 -17.46 -6.80 -19.28
CA ILE A 45 -16.90 -5.48 -19.59
C ILE A 45 -15.95 -5.64 -20.76
N CYS A 46 -16.12 -4.77 -21.74
CA CYS A 46 -15.29 -4.72 -22.93
C CYS A 46 -13.84 -4.32 -22.61
N ASN A 47 -12.89 -5.11 -23.12
CA ASN A 47 -11.46 -4.87 -23.01
C ASN A 47 -10.93 -4.00 -24.17
N LEU A 48 -9.66 -3.60 -24.08
CA LEU A 48 -8.96 -2.77 -25.08
C LEU A 48 -8.87 -3.41 -26.48
N ASP A 49 -8.96 -4.74 -26.57
CA ASP A 49 -8.91 -5.51 -27.81
C ASP A 49 -10.30 -5.89 -28.36
N SER A 50 -11.36 -5.23 -27.89
CA SER A 50 -12.76 -5.52 -28.25
C SER A 50 -13.24 -6.93 -27.85
N THR A 51 -12.52 -7.59 -26.92
CA THR A 51 -12.95 -8.84 -26.32
C THR A 51 -13.64 -8.61 -24.98
N ALA A 52 -14.48 -9.54 -24.57
CA ALA A 52 -15.13 -9.51 -23.27
C ALA A 52 -15.13 -10.91 -22.65
N ILE A 53 -14.98 -10.97 -21.32
CA ILE A 53 -15.08 -12.21 -20.55
C ILE A 53 -16.42 -12.18 -19.82
N PHE A 54 -17.34 -13.07 -20.23
CA PHE A 54 -18.68 -13.13 -19.66
C PHE A 54 -18.68 -13.85 -18.32
N MET A 55 -19.39 -13.25 -17.37
CA MET A 55 -19.61 -13.78 -16.03
C MET A 55 -21.10 -13.75 -15.70
N ASN A 56 -21.53 -14.65 -14.82
CA ASN A 56 -22.93 -14.71 -14.40
C ASN A 56 -23.29 -13.49 -13.55
N VAL A 57 -24.49 -12.97 -13.77
CA VAL A 57 -25.10 -11.99 -12.86
C VAL A 57 -25.34 -12.64 -11.49
N SER A 58 -25.38 -11.81 -10.45
CA SER A 58 -25.64 -12.29 -9.09
C SER A 58 -27.09 -12.72 -8.93
N LYS A 59 -27.36 -13.65 -8.01
CA LYS A 59 -28.73 -14.09 -7.69
C LYS A 59 -29.60 -12.87 -7.33
N GLY A 60 -30.78 -12.77 -7.95
CA GLY A 60 -31.69 -11.63 -7.76
C GLY A 60 -31.40 -10.44 -8.68
N THR A 61 -30.45 -10.55 -9.61
CA THR A 61 -30.15 -9.50 -10.60
C THR A 61 -30.22 -10.03 -12.03
N GLN A 62 -30.37 -9.13 -13.00
CA GLN A 62 -30.34 -9.42 -14.43
C GLN A 62 -29.61 -8.32 -15.20
N CYS A 63 -28.97 -8.68 -16.31
CA CYS A 63 -28.38 -7.76 -17.25
C CYS A 63 -29.42 -7.32 -18.28
N VAL A 64 -29.63 -6.01 -18.46
CA VAL A 64 -30.62 -5.44 -19.38
C VAL A 64 -29.98 -4.36 -20.24
N CYS A 65 -30.20 -4.41 -21.55
CA CYS A 65 -29.73 -3.39 -22.49
C CYS A 65 -30.89 -2.57 -23.07
N SER A 66 -30.69 -1.26 -23.17
CA SER A 66 -31.53 -0.34 -23.93
C SER A 66 -30.67 0.32 -25.00
N GLY A 67 -30.84 -0.09 -26.25
CA GLY A 67 -29.94 0.29 -27.33
C GLY A 67 -28.53 -0.28 -27.14
N SER A 68 -27.50 0.57 -27.15
CA SER A 68 -26.11 0.20 -26.89
C SER A 68 -25.75 0.14 -25.41
N ASP A 69 -26.59 0.68 -24.52
CA ASP A 69 -26.27 0.82 -23.11
C ASP A 69 -26.88 -0.31 -22.29
N CYS A 70 -26.06 -0.98 -21.50
CA CYS A 70 -26.45 -2.11 -20.68
C CYS A 70 -26.22 -1.81 -19.19
N THR A 71 -27.10 -2.33 -18.34
CA THR A 71 -27.06 -2.17 -16.88
C THR A 71 -27.41 -3.48 -16.18
N ILE A 72 -26.98 -3.62 -14.92
CA ILE A 72 -27.41 -4.73 -14.05
C ILE A 72 -28.53 -4.22 -13.14
N THR A 73 -29.72 -4.83 -13.24
CA THR A 73 -30.92 -4.44 -12.49
C THR A 73 -31.35 -5.55 -11.54
N SER A 74 -31.99 -5.21 -10.41
CA SER A 74 -32.65 -6.18 -9.54
C SER A 74 -33.87 -6.80 -10.24
N LEU A 75 -34.13 -8.08 -9.99
CA LEU A 75 -35.32 -8.80 -10.45
C LEU A 75 -36.55 -8.50 -9.59
N ASP A 76 -36.33 -8.13 -8.33
CA ASP A 76 -37.36 -7.60 -7.45
C ASP A 76 -37.51 -6.12 -7.78
N GLY A 77 -38.65 -5.73 -8.34
CA GLY A 77 -38.96 -4.40 -8.87
C GLY A 77 -39.01 -3.27 -7.84
N ASP A 78 -38.20 -3.31 -6.78
CA ASP A 78 -37.98 -2.21 -5.85
C ASP A 78 -36.59 -1.62 -6.09
N ALA A 79 -36.57 -0.54 -6.88
CA ALA A 79 -35.41 0.32 -7.01
C ALA A 79 -35.11 1.00 -5.66
N PRO A 80 -33.84 1.05 -5.20
CA PRO A 80 -33.45 2.12 -4.31
C PRO A 80 -33.60 3.43 -5.09
N ALA A 81 -34.35 4.37 -4.52
CA ALA A 81 -34.60 5.69 -5.09
C ALA A 81 -33.28 6.33 -5.59
N GLN A 82 -33.24 6.59 -6.88
CA GLN A 82 -32.32 7.55 -7.47
C GLN A 82 -32.49 8.90 -6.73
N PRO A 83 -31.42 9.63 -6.38
CA PRO A 83 -31.59 11.03 -6.03
C PRO A 83 -32.19 11.71 -7.26
N SER A 84 -33.40 12.24 -7.11
CA SER A 84 -34.02 13.07 -8.13
C SER A 84 -33.09 14.22 -8.47
N GLN A 85 -32.65 14.29 -9.72
CA GLN A 85 -32.16 15.54 -10.26
C GLN A 85 -33.33 16.52 -10.22
N GLY A 86 -33.21 17.53 -9.37
CA GLY A 86 -34.14 18.66 -9.36
C GLY A 86 -34.20 19.27 -10.75
N ALA A 87 -35.42 19.52 -11.22
CA ALA A 87 -35.67 20.24 -12.45
C ALA A 87 -34.94 21.61 -12.44
N PRO A 88 -34.48 22.10 -13.62
CA PRO A 88 -33.76 23.36 -13.72
C PRO A 88 -34.65 24.54 -13.30
N ALA A 89 -34.08 25.43 -12.47
CA ALA A 89 -34.67 26.70 -12.12
C ALA A 89 -34.88 27.58 -13.37
N PRO A 90 -35.96 28.39 -13.43
CA PRO A 90 -36.21 29.25 -14.58
C PRO A 90 -35.16 30.36 -14.70
N ALA A 91 -34.81 30.67 -15.95
CA ALA A 91 -33.79 31.65 -16.32
C ALA A 91 -34.11 33.08 -15.81
N PRO A 92 -33.10 33.84 -15.34
CA PRO A 92 -33.24 35.27 -15.09
C PRO A 92 -33.29 36.07 -16.41
N PRO A 93 -34.01 37.21 -16.46
CA PRO A 93 -34.19 37.98 -17.69
C PRO A 93 -32.90 38.68 -18.14
N SER A 94 -32.70 38.66 -19.47
CA SER A 94 -31.64 39.34 -20.20
C SER A 94 -31.46 40.81 -19.81
N GLN A 95 -30.23 41.18 -19.45
CA GLN A 95 -29.74 42.55 -19.54
C GLN A 95 -28.76 42.68 -20.71
N ALA A 96 -28.86 43.82 -21.38
CA ALA A 96 -28.22 44.21 -22.63
C ALA A 96 -26.68 44.30 -22.55
N PRO A 97 -25.98 44.27 -23.70
CA PRO A 97 -24.53 44.14 -23.74
C PRO A 97 -23.81 45.46 -23.48
N ALA A 98 -22.75 45.40 -22.67
CA ALA A 98 -21.77 46.48 -22.52
C ALA A 98 -20.54 46.24 -23.43
N PRO A 99 -19.87 47.31 -23.89
CA PRO A 99 -19.14 47.31 -25.16
C PRO A 99 -17.70 46.77 -25.07
N SER A 100 -17.24 46.31 -26.23
CA SER A 100 -15.90 45.87 -26.56
C SER A 100 -14.89 47.03 -26.56
N THR A 101 -13.75 46.82 -25.90
CA THR A 101 -12.53 47.59 -26.14
C THR A 101 -11.34 46.66 -26.37
N SER A 102 -10.73 46.85 -27.55
CA SER A 102 -9.58 46.17 -28.11
C SER A 102 -8.24 46.64 -27.52
N LYS A 103 -7.19 45.82 -27.77
CA LYS A 103 -5.74 46.12 -27.80
C LYS A 103 -5.06 46.25 -26.41
N ALA A 104 -3.83 45.77 -26.17
CA ALA A 104 -2.77 45.31 -27.06
C ALA A 104 -1.84 44.30 -26.33
N ALA A 105 -1.18 43.44 -27.12
CA ALA A 105 -0.11 42.56 -26.67
C ALA A 105 1.20 43.34 -26.42
N PRO A 106 2.05 42.92 -25.45
CA PRO A 106 3.47 43.22 -25.43
C PRO A 106 4.29 42.08 -26.08
N PRO A 107 5.50 42.39 -26.61
CA PRO A 107 6.23 41.54 -27.53
C PRO A 107 7.04 40.43 -26.83
N ALA A 108 7.32 39.38 -27.60
CA ALA A 108 8.28 38.33 -27.27
C ALA A 108 9.73 38.87 -27.22
N PRO A 109 10.59 38.35 -26.34
CA PRO A 109 12.02 38.38 -26.52
C PRO A 109 12.53 37.04 -27.09
N THR A 110 12.88 37.10 -28.36
CA THR A 110 14.11 36.59 -29.00
C THR A 110 14.79 35.35 -28.41
N SER A 111 14.82 34.29 -29.23
CA SER A 111 15.73 33.16 -29.13
C SER A 111 17.17 33.61 -29.41
N ALA A 112 18.11 33.29 -28.52
CA ALA A 112 19.55 33.41 -28.78
C ALA A 112 20.26 32.15 -28.28
N GLN A 113 21.15 31.66 -29.12
CA GLN A 113 21.79 30.34 -29.10
C GLN A 113 22.69 30.06 -27.90
N VAL A 114 22.75 28.77 -27.59
CA VAL A 114 23.80 28.07 -26.84
C VAL A 114 25.20 28.41 -27.39
N PRO A 115 26.19 28.57 -26.50
CA PRO A 115 27.43 27.83 -26.70
C PRO A 115 27.92 27.16 -25.40
N ALA A 116 28.33 25.89 -25.52
CA ALA A 116 29.29 25.23 -24.64
C ALA A 116 30.51 24.85 -25.51
N PRO A 117 31.67 24.43 -24.95
CA PRO A 117 32.13 24.44 -23.56
C PRO A 117 33.49 25.17 -23.39
N ALA A 118 33.88 25.50 -22.15
CA ALA A 118 35.28 25.82 -21.84
C ALA A 118 35.64 25.40 -20.41
N SER A 119 36.52 24.40 -20.30
CA SER A 119 37.45 24.19 -19.18
C SER A 119 38.81 24.76 -19.63
N PRO A 120 39.67 25.34 -18.76
CA PRO A 120 40.48 24.52 -17.85
C PRO A 120 40.89 25.15 -16.48
N GLN A 121 40.90 24.28 -15.45
CA GLN A 121 41.94 24.11 -14.40
C GLN A 121 42.19 25.23 -13.33
N PRO A 122 43.02 24.99 -12.28
CA PRO A 122 42.57 24.59 -10.94
C PRO A 122 43.01 25.60 -9.83
N THR A 123 42.27 25.70 -8.73
CA THR A 123 42.82 26.37 -7.53
C THR A 123 42.36 25.76 -6.21
N SER A 124 43.39 25.52 -5.39
CA SER A 124 43.48 25.61 -3.92
C SER A 124 42.72 24.58 -3.08
N GLN A 125 43.55 23.65 -2.58
CA GLN A 125 43.38 22.81 -1.39
C GLN A 125 42.92 23.62 -0.17
N ALA A 126 41.90 23.10 0.53
CA ALA A 126 41.59 23.48 1.91
C ALA A 126 42.33 22.51 2.87
N PRO A 127 42.83 23.00 4.03
CA PRO A 127 43.65 22.19 4.94
C PRO A 127 42.81 21.15 5.72
N PRO A 128 43.43 20.04 6.18
CA PRO A 128 42.75 19.00 6.94
C PRO A 128 42.36 19.44 8.36
N PRO A 129 41.30 18.85 8.96
CA PRO A 129 40.93 19.12 10.34
C PRO A 129 41.95 18.51 11.34
N PRO A 130 42.13 19.11 12.53
CA PRO A 130 43.07 18.63 13.54
C PRO A 130 42.61 17.33 14.23
N PRO A 131 43.55 16.53 14.78
CA PRO A 131 43.24 15.23 15.36
C PRO A 131 42.51 15.32 16.71
N ALA A 132 41.62 14.34 16.93
CA ALA A 132 40.87 14.14 18.16
C ALA A 132 41.79 13.94 19.37
N SER A 133 41.61 14.76 20.41
CA SER A 133 42.23 14.55 21.72
C SER A 133 41.36 13.63 22.55
N GLN A 134 41.95 12.49 22.94
CA GLN A 134 41.43 11.59 23.95
C GLN A 134 41.46 12.29 25.32
N SER A 135 40.37 12.20 26.07
CA SER A 135 40.42 12.39 27.52
C SER A 135 39.54 11.36 28.21
N ALA A 136 40.09 10.86 29.31
CA ALA A 136 39.74 9.63 30.01
C ALA A 136 38.36 9.64 30.68
N ALA A 137 37.85 8.43 30.87
CA ALA A 137 36.73 8.11 31.74
C ALA A 137 37.08 8.37 33.23
N PRO A 138 36.08 8.70 34.06
CA PRO A 138 36.10 8.36 35.47
C PRO A 138 35.18 7.16 35.77
N ALA A 139 35.72 6.21 36.54
CA ALA A 139 35.03 5.06 37.12
C ALA A 139 34.29 5.46 38.43
N PRO A 140 33.53 4.56 39.07
CA PRO A 140 32.23 4.88 39.68
C PRO A 140 32.29 5.18 41.18
N SER A 141 31.30 5.93 41.69
CA SER A 141 31.01 6.07 43.12
C SER A 141 29.70 5.40 43.50
N ASN A 142 29.79 4.43 44.40
CA ASN A 142 28.72 3.75 45.13
C ASN A 142 27.79 4.70 45.89
N GLY A 143 26.52 4.28 46.05
CA GLY A 143 25.75 4.55 47.27
C GLY A 143 24.34 5.10 47.05
N GLY A 144 23.36 4.21 46.95
CA GLY A 144 21.94 4.59 46.94
C GLY A 144 21.01 3.38 46.91
N ILE A 145 20.89 2.71 48.06
CA ILE A 145 19.95 1.60 48.30
C ILE A 145 18.51 2.12 48.17
N PHE A 146 17.73 1.56 47.24
CA PHE A 146 16.27 1.59 47.31
C PHE A 146 15.71 0.17 47.17
N LYS A 147 14.76 -0.07 48.07
CA LYS A 147 14.27 -1.33 48.60
C LYS A 147 13.05 -1.79 47.80
N GLU A 148 13.05 -3.05 47.39
CA GLU A 148 11.91 -3.73 46.77
C GLU A 148 10.65 -3.64 47.65
N ILE A 149 9.49 -3.42 47.00
CA ILE A 149 8.17 -3.50 47.62
C ILE A 149 7.48 -4.77 47.07
N PRO A 150 6.78 -5.57 47.90
CA PRO A 150 6.49 -6.96 47.60
C PRO A 150 5.24 -7.16 46.74
N THR A 151 5.33 -8.15 45.85
CA THR A 151 4.24 -8.78 45.11
C THR A 151 3.27 -9.47 46.08
N VAL A 152 1.98 -9.12 45.99
CA VAL A 152 0.89 -9.79 46.72
C VAL A 152 0.45 -11.03 45.94
N THR A 153 0.57 -12.20 46.57
CA THR A 153 0.04 -13.49 46.13
C THR A 153 -1.22 -13.81 46.93
N LEU A 154 -2.30 -14.24 46.27
CA LEU A 154 -3.43 -14.96 46.88
C LEU A 154 -3.98 -16.04 45.91
N PRO A 155 -4.64 -17.09 46.44
CA PRO A 155 -4.35 -18.49 46.06
C PRO A 155 -5.33 -19.11 45.05
N GLY A 156 -4.92 -20.28 44.56
CA GLY A 156 -5.58 -21.06 43.52
C GLY A 156 -6.84 -21.83 43.94
N SER A 157 -7.48 -22.38 42.92
CA SER A 157 -8.52 -23.40 43.03
C SER A 157 -8.44 -24.32 41.79
N ASP A 158 -8.45 -25.62 42.06
CA ASP A 158 -8.21 -26.72 41.12
C ASP A 158 -9.35 -26.94 40.09
N ALA A 159 -8.93 -27.15 38.83
CA ALA A 159 -9.34 -28.16 37.82
C ALA A 159 -10.84 -28.39 37.44
N PRO A 160 -11.17 -29.02 36.27
CA PRO A 160 -10.31 -29.72 35.32
C PRO A 160 -10.49 -29.42 33.81
N SER A 161 -9.43 -29.77 33.07
CA SER A 161 -9.31 -30.23 31.68
C SER A 161 -10.45 -30.01 30.67
N ALA A 162 -10.15 -29.18 29.67
CA ALA A 162 -10.67 -29.33 28.30
C ALA A 162 -9.52 -29.11 27.29
N THR A 163 -9.45 -30.01 26.32
CA THR A 163 -8.51 -30.16 25.20
C THR A 163 -8.17 -28.89 24.41
N PRO A 164 -6.93 -28.71 23.91
CA PRO A 164 -6.57 -27.56 23.09
C PRO A 164 -7.05 -27.74 21.64
N SER A 165 -8.09 -26.99 21.27
CA SER A 165 -8.33 -26.64 19.86
C SER A 165 -7.46 -25.44 19.50
N SER A 166 -6.79 -25.55 18.37
CA SER A 166 -5.81 -24.63 17.80
C SER A 166 -6.16 -23.15 18.01
N GLY A 167 -5.35 -22.48 18.82
CA GLY A 167 -5.49 -21.08 19.17
C GLY A 167 -5.29 -20.17 17.96
N ALA A 168 -6.30 -19.33 17.74
CA ALA A 168 -6.27 -18.19 16.85
C ALA A 168 -5.06 -17.29 17.15
N GLY A 169 -4.23 -17.09 16.13
CA GLY A 169 -3.24 -16.02 16.12
C GLY A 169 -3.95 -14.68 16.06
N SER A 170 -3.47 -13.72 16.86
CA SER A 170 -3.82 -12.31 16.79
C SER A 170 -3.63 -11.77 15.37
N GLY A 171 -4.68 -11.79 14.56
CA GLY A 171 -4.72 -11.16 13.25
C GLY A 171 -5.59 -9.91 13.35
N SER A 172 -4.99 -8.74 13.18
CA SER A 172 -5.72 -7.49 12.97
C SER A 172 -6.79 -7.72 11.90
N GLY A 173 -8.06 -7.45 12.25
CA GLY A 173 -9.21 -7.72 11.40
C GLY A 173 -9.05 -7.10 10.02
N GLY A 174 -9.25 -7.88 8.98
CA GLY A 174 -9.13 -7.42 7.60
C GLY A 174 -9.64 -8.46 6.61
N ILE A 175 -9.85 -8.01 5.38
CA ILE A 175 -10.46 -8.81 4.31
C ILE A 175 -9.44 -9.79 3.72
N ASP A 176 -9.86 -11.01 3.40
CA ASP A 176 -9.06 -11.92 2.60
C ASP A 176 -9.10 -11.50 1.11
N ILE A 177 -7.93 -11.27 0.53
CA ILE A 177 -7.72 -10.86 -0.86
C ILE A 177 -7.14 -11.99 -1.73
N GLY A 178 -6.96 -13.20 -1.18
CA GLY A 178 -6.39 -14.34 -1.91
C GLY A 178 -5.00 -14.03 -2.49
N ALA A 179 -4.84 -14.24 -3.80
CA ALA A 179 -3.55 -14.05 -4.48
C ALA A 179 -3.16 -12.57 -4.71
N GLY A 180 -3.96 -11.61 -4.23
CA GLY A 180 -3.84 -10.20 -4.56
C GLY A 180 -4.92 -9.75 -5.54
N LYS A 181 -5.04 -8.43 -5.68
CA LYS A 181 -5.95 -7.75 -6.61
C LYS A 181 -5.14 -6.85 -7.53
N SER A 182 -5.73 -6.51 -8.68
CA SER A 182 -5.20 -5.47 -9.55
C SER A 182 -5.23 -4.10 -8.86
N TYR A 183 -4.44 -3.16 -9.37
CA TYR A 183 -4.54 -1.75 -9.00
C TYR A 183 -5.99 -1.27 -9.21
N LEU A 184 -6.60 -0.75 -8.16
CA LEU A 184 -8.02 -0.40 -8.18
C LEU A 184 -8.26 0.89 -8.96
N LYS A 185 -7.62 1.98 -8.51
CA LYS A 185 -7.75 3.32 -9.12
C LYS A 185 -6.77 4.30 -8.51
N THR A 186 -6.58 5.44 -9.17
CA THR A 186 -5.94 6.60 -8.55
C THR A 186 -6.90 7.28 -7.57
N PHE A 187 -6.47 7.43 -6.32
CA PHE A 187 -7.20 8.19 -5.30
C PHE A 187 -6.69 9.63 -5.27
N LEU A 188 -7.61 10.60 -5.31
CA LEU A 188 -7.31 12.04 -5.37
C LEU A 188 -7.80 12.76 -4.13
N GLY A 189 -7.20 13.92 -3.81
CA GLY A 189 -7.62 14.75 -2.69
C GLY A 189 -6.94 14.35 -1.38
N LYS A 190 -7.65 14.48 -0.25
CA LYS A 190 -7.04 14.58 1.09
C LYS A 190 -7.04 13.29 1.91
N GLY A 191 -7.43 12.16 1.32
CA GLY A 191 -7.57 10.89 2.04
C GLY A 191 -8.99 10.59 2.54
N ASP A 192 -9.99 11.40 2.18
CA ASP A 192 -11.34 11.29 2.73
C ASP A 192 -12.12 10.11 2.14
N ALA A 193 -12.84 9.38 3.01
CA ALA A 193 -13.72 8.29 2.59
C ALA A 193 -14.81 8.76 1.60
N ALA A 194 -15.32 9.99 1.76
CA ALA A 194 -16.28 10.59 0.85
C ALA A 194 -15.72 10.84 -0.57
N ALA A 195 -14.40 11.03 -0.69
CA ALA A 195 -13.70 11.08 -1.98
C ALA A 195 -13.36 9.66 -2.52
N GLY A 196 -13.85 8.63 -1.84
CA GLY A 196 -13.73 7.24 -2.23
C GLY A 196 -12.42 6.59 -1.83
N TRP A 197 -11.65 7.17 -0.90
CA TRP A 197 -10.50 6.53 -0.27
C TRP A 197 -10.96 5.36 0.62
N PRO A 198 -10.21 4.24 0.67
CA PRO A 198 -10.65 3.09 1.44
C PRO A 198 -10.55 3.36 2.94
N GLN A 199 -11.55 2.93 3.70
CA GLN A 199 -11.50 2.94 5.15
C GLN A 199 -10.76 1.70 5.69
N GLU A 200 -10.30 1.72 6.93
CA GLU A 200 -9.56 0.60 7.56
C GLU A 200 -10.34 -0.72 7.52
N THR A 201 -11.67 -0.66 7.60
CA THR A 201 -12.57 -1.82 7.48
C THR A 201 -12.56 -2.46 6.10
N GLN A 202 -12.09 -1.74 5.07
CA GLN A 202 -11.96 -2.22 3.70
C GLN A 202 -10.55 -2.74 3.40
N TRP A 203 -9.62 -2.61 4.33
CA TRP A 203 -8.25 -3.08 4.12
C TRP A 203 -8.19 -4.60 4.22
N ALA A 204 -7.25 -5.15 3.45
CA ALA A 204 -6.87 -6.55 3.55
C ALA A 204 -6.30 -6.87 4.93
N SER A 205 -6.39 -8.13 5.37
CA SER A 205 -5.66 -8.57 6.57
C SER A 205 -4.16 -8.58 6.30
N PHE A 206 -3.34 -8.41 7.34
CA PHE A 206 -1.89 -8.50 7.19
C PHE A 206 -1.46 -9.85 6.61
N ALA A 207 -2.07 -10.94 7.06
CA ALA A 207 -1.78 -12.28 6.55
C ALA A 207 -2.03 -12.38 5.04
N SER A 208 -3.19 -11.90 4.58
CA SER A 208 -3.55 -11.96 3.16
C SER A 208 -2.68 -11.03 2.30
N MET A 209 -2.36 -9.82 2.80
CA MET A 209 -1.36 -8.96 2.13
C MET A 209 0.00 -9.63 2.04
N TRP A 210 0.47 -10.24 3.12
CA TRP A 210 1.77 -10.90 3.16
C TRP A 210 1.84 -12.07 2.17
N GLU A 211 0.82 -12.94 2.18
CA GLU A 211 0.73 -14.08 1.25
C GLU A 211 0.72 -13.63 -0.21
N ALA A 212 -0.07 -12.61 -0.56
CA ALA A 212 -0.10 -12.06 -1.91
C ALA A 212 1.27 -11.50 -2.34
N ASN A 213 1.93 -10.71 -1.49
CA ASN A 213 3.23 -10.11 -1.81
C ASN A 213 4.36 -11.14 -1.87
N VAL A 214 4.35 -12.18 -1.01
CA VAL A 214 5.30 -13.30 -1.09
C VAL A 214 5.08 -14.09 -2.37
N LYS A 215 3.84 -14.39 -2.74
CA LYS A 215 3.55 -15.12 -3.96
C LYS A 215 4.05 -14.38 -5.20
N ASN A 216 3.88 -13.06 -5.23
CA ASN A 216 4.02 -12.32 -6.48
C ASN A 216 5.32 -11.51 -6.60
N ILE A 217 5.92 -11.02 -5.51
CA ILE A 217 6.98 -9.99 -5.57
C ILE A 217 8.17 -10.27 -4.66
N ILE A 218 7.97 -10.44 -3.34
CA ILE A 218 9.06 -10.40 -2.34
C ILE A 218 10.22 -11.37 -2.67
N PRO A 219 9.99 -12.63 -3.07
CA PRO A 219 11.09 -13.57 -3.35
C PRO A 219 11.97 -13.18 -4.53
N LYS A 220 11.51 -12.30 -5.42
CA LYS A 220 12.26 -11.84 -6.61
C LYS A 220 12.55 -10.34 -6.62
N SER A 221 12.20 -9.65 -5.54
CA SER A 221 12.18 -8.18 -5.42
C SER A 221 13.54 -7.53 -5.64
N CYS A 222 14.63 -8.22 -5.33
CA CYS A 222 15.98 -7.68 -5.46
C CYS A 222 16.55 -7.72 -6.88
N THR A 223 15.89 -8.44 -7.79
CA THR A 223 16.32 -8.57 -9.19
C THR A 223 16.41 -7.20 -9.88
N SER A 224 15.45 -6.29 -9.62
CA SER A 224 15.44 -4.94 -10.21
C SER A 224 16.59 -4.05 -9.72
N PHE A 225 17.27 -4.45 -8.66
CA PHE A 225 18.41 -3.73 -8.08
C PHE A 225 19.75 -4.42 -8.35
N ASN A 226 19.77 -5.44 -9.21
CA ASN A 226 20.95 -6.25 -9.50
C ASN A 226 21.57 -6.88 -8.23
N GLN A 227 20.73 -7.24 -7.26
CA GLN A 227 21.12 -7.90 -6.02
C GLN A 227 20.62 -9.34 -5.97
N ALA A 228 21.23 -10.16 -5.11
CA ALA A 228 20.70 -11.48 -4.81
C ALA A 228 19.29 -11.38 -4.23
N ASN A 229 18.39 -12.23 -4.74
CA ASN A 229 17.02 -12.35 -4.25
C ASN A 229 16.97 -12.87 -2.80
N ASN A 230 15.90 -12.50 -2.10
CA ASN A 230 15.71 -12.87 -0.70
C ASN A 230 15.65 -14.40 -0.54
N SER A 231 16.38 -14.95 0.43
CA SER A 231 16.24 -16.35 0.82
C SER A 231 14.92 -16.60 1.58
N PRO A 232 14.43 -17.85 1.67
CA PRO A 232 13.26 -18.17 2.50
C PRO A 232 13.38 -17.71 3.95
N GLU A 233 14.58 -17.78 4.52
CA GLU A 233 14.89 -17.32 5.88
C GLU A 233 14.74 -15.80 5.99
N GLU A 234 15.30 -15.04 5.04
CA GLU A 234 15.19 -13.57 5.03
C GLU A 234 13.75 -13.10 4.83
N ILE A 235 12.95 -13.84 4.05
CA ILE A 235 11.52 -13.58 3.88
C ILE A 235 10.80 -13.78 5.22
N ALA A 236 11.10 -14.86 5.94
CA ALA A 236 10.53 -15.13 7.26
C ALA A 236 10.95 -14.07 8.29
N ASP A 237 12.22 -13.66 8.27
CA ASP A 237 12.76 -12.63 9.14
C ASP A 237 12.16 -11.25 8.84
N LEU A 238 11.90 -10.92 7.56
CA LEU A 238 11.19 -9.70 7.16
C LEU A 238 9.78 -9.68 7.74
N LYS A 239 9.03 -10.78 7.65
CA LYS A 239 7.69 -10.88 8.25
C LYS A 239 7.75 -10.64 9.76
N SER A 240 8.67 -11.34 10.42
CA SER A 240 8.86 -11.28 11.87
C SER A 240 9.27 -9.88 12.33
N ALA A 241 10.14 -9.21 11.57
CA ALA A 241 10.52 -7.83 11.82
C ALA A 241 9.32 -6.88 11.74
N ILE A 242 8.49 -6.98 10.70
CA ILE A 242 7.29 -6.14 10.57
C ILE A 242 6.33 -6.36 11.74
N GLU A 243 6.03 -7.63 12.09
CA GLU A 243 5.13 -7.95 13.22
C GLU A 243 5.70 -7.46 14.56
N THR A 244 7.01 -7.62 14.79
CA THR A 244 7.69 -7.19 16.02
C THR A 244 7.70 -5.68 16.16
N VAL A 245 8.05 -4.96 15.10
CA VAL A 245 8.11 -3.50 15.11
C VAL A 245 6.70 -2.90 15.14
N SER A 246 5.72 -3.52 14.47
CA SER A 246 4.30 -3.15 14.61
C SER A 246 3.84 -3.20 16.06
N LYS A 247 4.10 -4.32 16.74
CA LYS A 247 3.70 -4.53 18.13
C LYS A 247 4.36 -3.53 19.09
N SER A 248 5.65 -3.25 18.92
CA SER A 248 6.40 -2.36 19.81
C SER A 248 6.15 -0.88 19.55
N SER A 249 5.89 -0.48 18.31
CA SER A 249 5.66 0.91 17.94
C SER A 249 4.20 1.34 18.07
N GLY A 250 3.25 0.39 17.94
CA GLY A 250 1.82 0.63 17.83
C GLY A 250 1.35 0.95 16.40
N VAL A 251 2.25 0.93 15.41
CA VAL A 251 1.90 1.17 13.99
C VAL A 251 1.34 -0.10 13.36
N ASP A 252 0.24 0.01 12.62
CA ASP A 252 -0.42 -1.14 11.99
C ASP A 252 0.50 -1.88 10.99
N ALA A 253 0.66 -3.19 11.17
CA ALA A 253 1.52 -4.04 10.34
C ALA A 253 1.16 -4.00 8.85
N ARG A 254 -0.12 -3.80 8.50
CA ARG A 254 -0.59 -3.64 7.11
C ARG A 254 0.02 -2.40 6.48
N PHE A 255 0.06 -1.30 7.24
CA PHE A 255 0.64 -0.05 6.78
C PHE A 255 2.16 -0.14 6.66
N ILE A 256 2.84 -0.76 7.62
CA ILE A 256 4.29 -1.02 7.54
C ILE A 256 4.62 -1.82 6.27
N LEU A 257 3.88 -2.92 6.02
CA LEU A 257 4.06 -3.72 4.82
C LEU A 257 3.80 -2.91 3.54
N ALA A 258 2.73 -2.11 3.49
CA ALA A 258 2.45 -1.27 2.33
C ALA A 258 3.60 -0.32 2.00
N VAL A 259 4.21 0.30 3.02
CA VAL A 259 5.39 1.18 2.86
C VAL A 259 6.62 0.39 2.44
N VAL A 260 6.94 -0.76 3.05
CA VAL A 260 8.04 -1.63 2.62
C VAL A 260 7.90 -2.00 1.14
N MET A 261 6.69 -2.36 0.71
CA MET A 261 6.44 -2.71 -0.68
C MET A 261 6.55 -1.49 -1.61
N GLN A 262 6.16 -0.29 -1.15
CA GLN A 262 6.30 0.93 -1.94
C GLN A 262 7.75 1.37 -2.11
N GLU A 263 8.57 1.23 -1.06
CA GLU A 263 9.95 1.71 -1.05
C GLU A 263 10.92 0.75 -1.74
N SER A 264 10.76 -0.56 -1.54
CA SER A 264 11.74 -1.55 -1.99
C SER A 264 11.15 -2.81 -2.62
N ASN A 265 9.82 -2.90 -2.75
CA ASN A 265 9.14 -4.16 -3.07
C ASN A 265 9.50 -5.31 -2.10
N GLY A 266 10.00 -5.00 -0.90
CA GLY A 266 10.47 -5.99 0.07
C GLY A 266 11.87 -6.54 -0.18
N CYS A 267 12.69 -5.91 -1.02
CA CYS A 267 14.09 -6.32 -1.19
C CYS A 267 14.92 -5.95 0.04
N VAL A 268 15.44 -6.93 0.77
CA VAL A 268 16.26 -6.66 1.97
C VAL A 268 17.60 -5.99 1.63
N ARG A 269 18.00 -6.01 0.36
CA ARG A 269 19.24 -5.43 -0.17
C ARG A 269 18.99 -4.18 -1.01
N ALA A 270 17.88 -3.48 -0.78
CA ALA A 270 17.55 -2.27 -1.52
C ALA A 270 18.74 -1.28 -1.52
N PRO A 271 19.09 -0.69 -2.67
CA PRO A 271 20.18 0.27 -2.76
C PRO A 271 19.83 1.54 -2.02
N THR A 272 20.84 2.23 -1.51
CA THR A 272 20.64 3.54 -0.88
C THR A 272 20.42 4.60 -1.95
N THR A 273 19.34 5.38 -1.82
CA THR A 273 19.12 6.55 -2.67
C THR A 273 19.74 7.79 -2.02
N SER A 274 20.22 8.73 -2.84
CA SER A 274 20.84 9.97 -2.35
C SER A 274 20.55 11.14 -3.26
N TYR A 275 19.83 12.13 -2.73
CA TYR A 275 19.51 13.41 -3.40
C TYR A 275 19.68 14.57 -2.41
N GLY A 276 20.83 14.61 -1.72
CA GLY A 276 21.12 15.55 -0.62
C GLY A 276 20.81 15.00 0.77
N VAL A 277 20.00 13.93 0.84
CA VAL A 277 19.76 13.09 2.02
C VAL A 277 19.98 11.64 1.60
N THR A 278 20.58 10.84 2.48
CA THR A 278 20.86 9.43 2.22
C THR A 278 19.74 8.57 2.81
N ASN A 279 19.11 7.74 1.98
CA ASN A 279 17.94 6.95 2.37
C ASN A 279 18.24 5.46 2.15
N PRO A 280 18.72 4.71 3.15
CA PRO A 280 19.05 3.30 2.99
C PRO A 280 17.93 2.34 3.37
N GLY A 281 18.11 1.08 2.97
CA GLY A 281 17.38 -0.07 3.52
C GLY A 281 15.96 -0.27 3.00
N LEU A 282 15.28 -1.26 3.56
CA LEU A 282 13.96 -1.74 3.14
C LEU A 282 12.89 -0.65 3.02
N MET A 283 12.95 0.36 3.89
CA MET A 283 11.97 1.44 3.95
C MET A 283 12.58 2.78 3.51
N GLN A 284 13.77 2.80 2.90
CA GLN A 284 14.41 4.01 2.39
C GLN A 284 14.44 5.14 3.45
N SER A 285 14.82 4.80 4.68
CA SER A 285 14.61 5.65 5.86
C SER A 285 15.50 6.89 5.86
N HIS A 286 14.97 8.06 6.23
CA HIS A 286 15.70 9.33 6.20
C HIS A 286 16.98 9.32 7.04
N ASN A 287 18.16 9.35 6.40
CA ASN A 287 19.48 9.20 7.04
C ASN A 287 19.55 7.99 8.00
N GLY A 288 18.94 6.86 7.58
CA GLY A 288 19.02 5.60 8.32
C GLY A 288 20.45 5.09 8.48
N ALA A 289 20.69 4.33 9.55
CA ALA A 289 21.97 3.68 9.81
C ALA A 289 22.02 2.24 9.25
N ASN A 290 20.86 1.71 8.84
CA ASN A 290 20.72 0.30 8.51
C ASN A 290 20.52 0.07 7.01
N SER A 291 21.37 -0.81 6.46
CA SER A 291 21.31 -1.31 5.09
C SER A 291 21.89 -2.72 5.04
N CYS A 292 21.39 -3.52 4.10
CA CYS A 292 22.00 -4.78 3.64
C CYS A 292 22.40 -4.71 2.16
N PHE A 293 22.52 -3.53 1.57
CA PHE A 293 23.01 -3.40 0.20
C PHE A 293 24.39 -4.08 0.06
N ASN A 294 24.53 -4.98 -0.92
CA ASN A 294 25.70 -5.87 -1.12
C ASN A 294 26.03 -6.83 0.03
N VAL A 295 25.10 -7.07 0.97
CA VAL A 295 25.25 -8.05 2.05
C VAL A 295 24.38 -9.26 1.75
N ASN A 296 24.98 -10.46 1.69
CA ASN A 296 24.27 -11.71 1.40
C ASN A 296 24.87 -12.89 2.19
N PRO A 297 24.12 -13.55 3.10
CA PRO A 297 22.76 -13.19 3.52
C PRO A 297 22.72 -11.90 4.36
N CYS A 298 21.60 -11.19 4.32
CA CYS A 298 21.28 -10.08 5.19
C CYS A 298 20.94 -10.62 6.59
N PRO A 299 21.65 -10.19 7.65
CA PRO A 299 21.38 -10.66 9.01
C PRO A 299 19.99 -10.26 9.49
N LYS A 300 19.33 -11.16 10.22
CA LYS A 300 18.00 -10.94 10.83
C LYS A 300 17.91 -9.62 11.59
N GLU A 301 18.90 -9.33 12.42
CA GLU A 301 18.94 -8.12 13.25
C GLU A 301 19.03 -6.87 12.37
N LYS A 302 19.71 -6.97 11.22
CA LYS A 302 19.81 -5.88 10.26
C LYS A 302 18.51 -5.66 9.49
N ILE A 303 17.78 -6.74 9.17
CA ILE A 303 16.41 -6.67 8.61
C ILE A 303 15.49 -5.94 9.58
N GLN A 304 15.48 -6.34 10.86
CA GLN A 304 14.67 -5.68 11.89
C GLN A 304 15.05 -4.21 12.05
N ALA A 305 16.34 -3.89 12.14
CA ALA A 305 16.80 -2.52 12.31
C ALA A 305 16.44 -1.61 11.13
N MET A 306 16.38 -2.12 9.89
CA MET A 306 15.88 -1.35 8.73
C MET A 306 14.38 -1.02 8.85
N ILE A 307 13.57 -1.94 9.41
CA ILE A 307 12.16 -1.66 9.70
C ILE A 307 12.03 -0.67 10.86
N GLU A 308 12.85 -0.81 11.91
CA GLU A 308 12.89 0.13 13.03
C GLU A 308 13.22 1.56 12.58
N ASP A 309 14.24 1.75 11.73
CA ASP A 309 14.61 3.06 11.19
C ASP A 309 13.42 3.73 10.47
N GLY A 310 12.64 2.96 9.69
CA GLY A 310 11.49 3.51 8.95
C GLY A 310 10.25 3.74 9.81
N VAL A 311 10.00 2.89 10.81
CA VAL A 311 8.79 2.97 11.64
C VAL A 311 8.98 3.92 12.83
N ASN A 312 10.11 3.83 13.52
CA ASN A 312 10.44 4.64 14.69
C ASN A 312 11.16 5.94 14.33
N GLY A 313 11.64 6.06 13.10
CA GLY A 313 12.42 7.20 12.65
C GLY A 313 13.89 7.10 13.04
N THR A 314 14.63 8.14 12.66
CA THR A 314 16.07 8.25 12.91
C THR A 314 16.34 9.52 13.71
N SER A 315 17.61 9.77 14.05
CA SER A 315 18.01 11.04 14.65
C SER A 315 17.79 12.24 13.71
N SER A 316 17.60 12.00 12.42
CA SER A 316 17.48 13.04 11.39
C SER A 316 16.05 13.25 10.89
N GLY A 317 15.10 12.38 11.26
CA GLY A 317 13.76 12.47 10.72
C GLY A 317 12.77 11.51 11.36
N ASP A 318 11.50 11.86 11.19
CA ASP A 318 10.37 11.07 11.67
C ASP A 318 10.23 9.73 10.94
N GLY A 319 9.82 8.71 11.67
CA GLY A 319 9.29 7.47 11.09
C GLY A 319 7.76 7.47 11.07
N LEU A 320 7.18 6.37 10.60
CA LEU A 320 5.73 6.23 10.48
C LEU A 320 4.98 6.53 11.80
N LYS A 321 5.54 6.16 12.95
CA LYS A 321 4.93 6.42 14.26
C LYS A 321 4.72 7.92 14.52
N GLN A 322 5.76 8.72 14.30
CA GLN A 322 5.70 10.16 14.50
C GLN A 322 4.82 10.82 13.43
N LEU A 323 4.89 10.35 12.19
CA LEU A 323 4.09 10.88 11.09
C LEU A 323 2.59 10.62 11.26
N LEU A 324 2.20 9.46 11.80
CA LEU A 324 0.81 9.18 12.16
C LEU A 324 0.33 10.13 13.26
N ALA A 325 1.15 10.38 14.29
CA ALA A 325 0.82 11.35 15.33
C ALA A 325 0.69 12.78 14.75
N LYS A 326 1.58 13.17 13.83
CA LYS A 326 1.52 14.47 13.13
C LYS A 326 0.31 14.60 12.21
N ALA A 327 -0.07 13.53 11.51
CA ALA A 327 -1.23 13.52 10.64
C ALA A 327 -2.51 13.78 11.43
N GLY A 328 -2.57 13.25 12.65
CA GLY A 328 -3.72 13.35 13.54
C GLY A 328 -4.94 12.61 13.01
N GLY A 329 -5.99 12.59 13.83
CA GLY A 329 -7.21 11.83 13.54
C GLY A 329 -7.12 10.37 14.01
N ASN A 330 -8.23 9.67 13.86
CA ASN A 330 -8.44 8.29 14.31
C ASN A 330 -9.10 7.43 13.22
N ASP A 331 -8.86 7.80 11.96
CA ASP A 331 -9.39 7.13 10.78
C ASP A 331 -8.29 6.84 9.75
N ALA A 332 -8.67 6.13 8.68
CA ALA A 332 -7.79 5.77 7.57
C ALA A 332 -7.07 6.97 6.92
N SER A 333 -7.67 8.17 6.95
CA SER A 333 -7.06 9.35 6.33
C SER A 333 -5.74 9.72 6.98
N SER A 334 -5.58 9.44 8.28
CA SER A 334 -4.34 9.68 9.03
C SER A 334 -3.15 8.89 8.43
N PHE A 335 -3.38 7.67 7.98
CA PHE A 335 -2.38 6.82 7.34
C PHE A 335 -1.99 7.34 5.95
N TYR A 336 -2.95 7.84 5.16
CA TYR A 336 -2.66 8.40 3.83
C TYR A 336 -1.90 9.72 3.91
N LYS A 337 -2.20 10.54 4.91
CA LYS A 337 -1.45 11.76 5.26
C LYS A 337 -0.06 11.43 5.77
N ALA A 338 0.08 10.44 6.65
CA ALA A 338 1.37 9.96 7.14
C ALA A 338 2.24 9.41 6.00
N ALA A 339 1.67 8.63 5.08
CA ALA A 339 2.33 8.16 3.87
C ALA A 339 2.85 9.33 3.01
N ARG A 340 2.03 10.38 2.84
CA ARG A 340 2.43 11.57 2.08
C ARG A 340 3.64 12.27 2.71
N MET A 341 3.60 12.43 4.03
CA MET A 341 4.70 13.03 4.78
C MET A 341 5.95 12.14 4.80
N TYR A 342 5.79 10.81 4.78
CA TYR A 342 6.93 9.88 4.70
C TYR A 342 7.66 10.06 3.37
N ASN A 343 6.91 10.18 2.27
CA ASN A 343 7.47 10.36 0.94
C ASN A 343 8.09 11.74 0.70
N SER A 344 7.44 12.80 1.16
CA SER A 344 7.75 14.17 0.73
C SER A 344 8.11 15.13 1.87
N GLY A 345 8.16 14.64 3.10
CA GLY A 345 8.43 15.41 4.32
C GLY A 345 7.30 16.35 4.76
N SER A 346 6.28 16.56 3.94
CA SER A 346 5.17 17.49 4.20
C SER A 346 3.93 17.14 3.38
N ILE A 347 2.83 17.83 3.64
CA ILE A 347 1.64 17.83 2.79
C ILE A 347 1.56 19.20 2.13
N ASP A 348 1.18 19.24 0.86
CA ASP A 348 0.94 20.49 0.14
C ASP A 348 -0.05 21.39 0.91
N ALA A 349 0.09 22.71 0.77
CA ALA A 349 -0.75 23.67 1.50
C ALA A 349 -2.25 23.51 1.22
N SER A 350 -2.63 22.96 0.06
CA SER A 350 -4.02 22.64 -0.25
C SER A 350 -4.57 21.44 0.54
N GLY A 351 -3.71 20.62 1.13
CA GLY A 351 -4.02 19.34 1.78
C GLY A 351 -4.17 18.17 0.80
N ASP A 352 -3.98 18.40 -0.51
CA ASP A 352 -4.08 17.37 -1.54
C ASP A 352 -2.85 16.44 -1.50
N LEU A 353 -3.10 15.14 -1.33
CA LEU A 353 -2.05 14.12 -1.21
C LEU A 353 -1.39 13.80 -2.56
N GLY A 354 -1.98 14.24 -3.67
CA GLY A 354 -1.39 14.12 -5.01
C GLY A 354 -0.46 15.29 -5.39
N LYS A 355 -0.27 16.29 -4.54
CA LYS A 355 0.51 17.52 -4.84
C LYS A 355 1.71 17.70 -3.93
N GLY A 356 2.64 18.56 -4.35
CA GLY A 356 3.87 18.86 -3.63
C GLY A 356 5.08 18.28 -4.34
N ILE A 357 6.18 18.07 -3.60
CA ILE A 357 7.42 17.47 -4.12
C ILE A 357 7.38 15.93 -4.06
N ALA A 358 8.37 15.26 -4.65
CA ALA A 358 8.51 13.80 -4.67
C ALA A 358 7.37 13.06 -5.40
N THR A 359 7.11 11.80 -5.06
CA THR A 359 6.23 10.93 -5.85
C THR A 359 4.76 11.27 -5.62
N HIS A 360 4.13 11.91 -6.61
CA HIS A 360 2.74 12.34 -6.54
C HIS A 360 1.74 11.21 -6.25
N CYS A 361 1.98 10.01 -6.78
CA CYS A 361 1.12 8.85 -6.63
C CYS A 361 1.22 8.14 -5.27
N TYR A 362 2.14 8.53 -4.40
CA TYR A 362 2.56 7.71 -3.25
C TYR A 362 1.39 7.30 -2.33
N SER A 363 0.57 8.26 -1.87
CA SER A 363 -0.56 7.94 -0.98
C SER A 363 -1.63 7.11 -1.68
N SER A 364 -1.87 7.33 -2.99
CA SER A 364 -2.79 6.52 -3.78
C SER A 364 -2.29 5.08 -3.90
N ASP A 365 -1.01 4.88 -4.17
CA ASP A 365 -0.39 3.56 -4.26
C ASP A 365 -0.48 2.81 -2.92
N ILE A 366 -0.20 3.49 -1.82
CA ILE A 366 -0.39 2.92 -0.47
C ILE A 366 -1.84 2.50 -0.23
N ALA A 367 -2.82 3.33 -0.60
CA ALA A 367 -4.24 2.97 -0.48
C ALA A 367 -4.58 1.72 -1.31
N ASN A 368 -4.05 1.61 -2.53
CA ASN A 368 -4.22 0.43 -3.38
C ASN A 368 -3.58 -0.83 -2.76
N ARG A 369 -2.38 -0.72 -2.21
CA ARG A 369 -1.70 -1.84 -1.53
C ARG A 369 -2.51 -2.36 -0.35
N LEU A 370 -3.06 -1.44 0.45
CA LEU A 370 -3.88 -1.78 1.62
C LEU A 370 -5.19 -2.49 1.26
N VAL A 371 -5.74 -2.28 0.07
CA VAL A 371 -6.95 -3.01 -0.41
C VAL A 371 -6.63 -4.23 -1.29
N GLY A 372 -5.35 -4.52 -1.48
CA GLY A 372 -4.85 -5.79 -2.00
C GLY A 372 -4.04 -5.73 -3.28
N TRP A 373 -3.64 -4.55 -3.75
CA TRP A 373 -2.68 -4.46 -4.85
C TRP A 373 -1.31 -5.01 -4.45
N ALA A 374 -0.91 -6.12 -5.06
CA ALA A 374 0.30 -6.86 -4.69
C ALA A 374 1.26 -7.10 -5.88
N ASP A 375 0.86 -6.82 -7.11
CA ASP A 375 1.71 -6.98 -8.31
C ASP A 375 1.23 -6.18 -9.53
N GLY A 376 2.05 -6.19 -10.58
CA GLY A 376 1.78 -5.43 -11.80
C GLY A 376 2.11 -3.94 -11.68
N ALA A 377 2.00 -3.23 -12.80
CA ALA A 377 2.20 -1.79 -12.83
C ALA A 377 1.04 -1.06 -12.15
N GLY A 378 1.35 -0.05 -11.34
CA GLY A 378 0.34 0.91 -10.91
C GLY A 378 -0.16 1.73 -12.09
N SER A 379 -1.42 2.16 -12.06
CA SER A 379 -2.03 2.98 -13.12
C SER A 379 -2.13 4.47 -12.77
N CYS A 380 -1.46 4.90 -11.69
CA CYS A 380 -1.45 6.30 -11.29
C CYS A 380 -0.45 7.13 -12.12
N HIS A 381 -0.96 8.23 -12.69
CA HIS A 381 -0.23 9.20 -13.47
C HIS A 381 -0.71 10.60 -13.05
N LEU A 382 0.06 11.27 -12.19
CA LEU A 382 -0.23 12.59 -11.61
C LEU A 382 0.87 13.59 -11.86
#